data_AF-A0A126NQC1-F1
#
_entry.id   AF-A0A126NQC1-F1
#
_cell.length_a   1.000
_cell.length_b   1.000
_cell.length_c   1.000
_cell.angle_alpha   90.00
_cell.angle_beta   90.00
_cell.angle_gamma   90.00
#
_symmetry.space_group_name_H-M   'P 1'
#
loop_
_entity.id
_entity.type
_entity.pdbx_description
1 polymer ?
#
loop_
_entity_poly.entity_id
_entity_poly.type
_entity_poly.pdbx_seq_one_letter_code
_entity_poly.pdbx_strand_id
1 'polypeptide(L)'
;MPRSGSAVLLLGLLAGSCTGDFGRPRPSVWSDTIAPQIGFWAATARGEAASHFRMTDDEDQMRDRAWRFVMPGHERSFFQGEVSALAYARILPVQAQSNQVADYHNALVSGSFASQASRYARLAEDANADRLLIAPFRANATRVVSADRTRLRVAEGSSLVPPEKYDPAFARVVENEGLILWVCERVRFRIESYRYALANLVVEMPSHEAIRAERGIMALEAEAVPLCKLPLIGVFGGGAGGAKSAPDQGGGKAVVYKG
;
A
#
# COMPACT_ATOMS: atom_id res chain seq x y z
N MET A 1 47.47 -28.93 -13.60
CA MET A 1 46.78 -27.64 -13.53
C MET A 1 45.29 -27.88 -13.44
N PRO A 2 44.65 -27.64 -12.28
CA PRO A 2 43.23 -27.92 -12.09
C PRO A 2 42.39 -26.86 -12.80
N ARG A 3 41.37 -27.30 -13.54
CA ARG A 3 40.38 -26.44 -14.18
C ARG A 3 39.42 -25.95 -13.11
N SER A 4 39.47 -24.65 -12.82
CA SER A 4 38.50 -23.97 -11.95
C SER A 4 37.13 -23.99 -12.61
N GLY A 5 36.24 -24.85 -12.13
CA GLY A 5 34.82 -24.81 -12.44
C GLY A 5 34.18 -23.67 -11.63
N SER A 6 33.97 -22.52 -12.26
CA SER A 6 33.16 -21.46 -11.69
C SER A 6 31.70 -21.88 -11.69
N ALA A 7 31.18 -22.18 -10.50
CA ALA A 7 29.76 -22.34 -10.24
C ALA A 7 29.05 -21.01 -10.52
N VAL A 8 28.38 -20.92 -11.67
CA VAL A 8 27.39 -19.87 -11.93
C VAL A 8 26.16 -20.24 -11.11
N LEU A 9 25.98 -19.56 -9.99
CA LEU A 9 24.79 -19.63 -9.18
C LEU A 9 23.58 -19.21 -10.04
N LEU A 10 22.67 -20.17 -10.24
CA LEU A 10 21.35 -19.98 -10.81
C LEU A 10 20.53 -19.03 -9.92
N LEU A 11 20.54 -17.73 -10.23
CA LEU A 11 19.56 -16.77 -9.75
C LEU A 11 18.48 -16.60 -10.83
N GLY A 12 17.69 -17.65 -11.02
CA GLY A 12 16.72 -17.75 -12.12
C GLY A 12 15.45 -18.47 -11.70
N LEU A 13 14.79 -17.98 -10.65
CA LEU A 13 13.45 -18.44 -10.26
C LEU A 13 12.69 -17.21 -9.80
N LEU A 14 11.67 -16.84 -10.59
CA LEU A 14 10.43 -16.12 -10.24
C LEU A 14 9.74 -15.51 -11.49
N ALA A 15 10.12 -15.88 -12.71
CA ALA A 15 9.32 -15.58 -13.91
C ALA A 15 8.19 -16.62 -14.06
N GLY A 16 7.14 -16.48 -13.26
CA GLY A 16 6.00 -17.39 -13.30
C GLY A 16 5.05 -17.26 -12.11
N SER A 17 4.90 -16.08 -11.52
CA SER A 17 3.88 -15.84 -10.51
C SER A 17 2.52 -15.83 -11.19
N CYS A 18 1.85 -16.98 -11.18
CA CYS A 18 0.42 -17.02 -11.37
C CYS A 18 -0.22 -16.00 -10.42
N THR A 19 -1.06 -15.12 -10.95
CA THR A 19 -1.73 -14.09 -10.17
C THR A 19 -2.76 -14.75 -9.25
N GLY A 20 -2.70 -14.41 -7.96
CA GLY A 20 -3.72 -14.67 -6.97
C GLY A 20 -4.78 -13.56 -6.97
N ASP A 21 -5.75 -13.68 -6.06
CA ASP A 21 -6.80 -12.68 -5.90
C ASP A 21 -6.19 -11.30 -5.60
N PHE A 22 -6.75 -10.25 -6.22
CA PHE A 22 -6.29 -8.84 -6.13
C PHE A 22 -4.95 -8.54 -6.85
N GLY A 23 -4.47 -9.43 -7.72
CA GLY A 23 -3.30 -9.17 -8.58
C GLY A 23 -1.95 -9.34 -7.87
N ARG A 24 -1.93 -9.98 -6.70
CA ARG A 24 -0.70 -10.38 -6.00
C ARG A 24 -0.14 -11.72 -6.52
N PRO A 25 1.15 -12.01 -6.32
CA PRO A 25 1.68 -13.37 -6.50
C PRO A 25 0.92 -14.38 -5.63
N ARG A 26 0.72 -15.61 -6.12
CA ARG A 26 0.10 -16.68 -5.32
C ARG A 26 0.85 -16.92 -4.00
N PRO A 27 0.12 -17.28 -2.91
CA PRO A 27 0.72 -17.70 -1.66
C PRO A 27 1.77 -18.79 -1.88
N SER A 28 2.89 -18.66 -1.19
CA SER A 28 4.09 -19.48 -1.33
C SER A 28 4.84 -19.49 0.00
N VAL A 29 5.76 -20.44 0.18
CA VAL A 29 6.61 -20.48 1.39
C VAL A 29 7.36 -19.15 1.59
N TRP A 30 7.74 -18.49 0.48
CA TRP A 30 8.33 -17.17 0.53
C TRP A 30 7.38 -16.12 1.11
N SER A 31 6.18 -15.96 0.53
CA SER A 31 5.23 -14.92 0.94
C SER A 31 4.61 -15.16 2.31
N ASP A 32 4.42 -16.42 2.70
CA ASP A 32 3.60 -16.78 3.87
C ASP A 32 4.46 -16.97 5.13
N THR A 33 5.70 -17.42 4.97
CA THR A 33 6.58 -17.77 6.10
C THR A 33 7.82 -16.89 6.18
N ILE A 34 8.53 -16.70 5.06
CA ILE A 34 9.86 -16.10 5.08
C ILE A 34 9.78 -14.57 5.08
N ALA A 35 9.07 -13.98 4.11
CA ALA A 35 8.98 -12.54 3.95
C ALA A 35 8.37 -11.83 5.17
N PRO A 36 7.29 -12.34 5.82
CA PRO A 36 6.74 -11.70 7.02
C PRO A 36 7.73 -11.70 8.20
N GLN A 37 8.51 -12.76 8.36
CA GLN A 37 9.52 -12.84 9.42
C GLN A 37 10.66 -11.85 9.17
N ILE A 38 11.20 -11.81 7.95
CA ILE A 38 12.24 -10.84 7.58
C ILE A 38 11.71 -9.41 7.76
N GLY A 39 10.48 -9.15 7.33
CA GLY A 39 9.80 -7.87 7.51
C GLY A 39 9.68 -7.45 8.97
N PHE A 40 9.27 -8.37 9.86
CA PHE A 40 9.20 -8.12 11.30
C PHE A 40 10.57 -7.70 11.86
N TRP A 41 11.64 -8.44 11.54
CA TRP A 41 12.99 -8.11 12.01
C TRP A 41 13.51 -6.79 11.43
N ALA A 42 13.29 -6.55 10.15
CA ALA A 42 13.72 -5.33 9.47
C ALA A 42 13.00 -4.09 10.04
N ALA A 43 11.68 -4.16 10.23
CA ALA A 43 10.89 -3.12 10.86
C ALA A 43 11.33 -2.84 12.30
N THR A 44 11.54 -3.90 13.09
CA THR A 44 12.04 -3.79 14.46
C THR A 44 13.43 -3.13 14.49
N ALA A 45 14.34 -3.51 13.58
CA ALA A 45 15.67 -2.90 13.47
C ALA A 45 15.61 -1.41 13.08
N ARG A 46 14.58 -0.99 12.33
CA ARG A 46 14.31 0.42 12.01
C ARG A 46 13.63 1.20 13.15
N GLY A 47 13.29 0.53 14.26
CA GLY A 47 12.58 1.12 15.39
C GLY A 47 11.09 1.34 15.13
N GLU A 48 10.50 0.62 14.17
CA GLU A 48 9.06 0.65 13.92
C GLU A 48 8.30 -0.25 14.88
N ALA A 49 7.02 0.05 15.08
CA ALA A 49 6.14 -0.86 15.79
C ALA A 49 5.94 -2.15 14.97
N ALA A 50 6.16 -3.29 15.62
CA ALA A 50 6.00 -4.61 15.03
C ALA A 50 5.28 -5.53 16.02
N SER A 51 4.07 -5.99 15.67
CA SER A 51 3.28 -6.85 16.54
C SER A 51 3.55 -8.32 16.25
N HIS A 52 3.78 -9.11 17.30
CA HIS A 52 3.88 -10.57 17.21
C HIS A 52 2.53 -11.27 17.44
N PHE A 53 1.44 -10.51 17.65
CA PHE A 53 0.10 -11.10 17.77
C PHE A 53 -0.37 -11.66 16.44
N ARG A 54 -1.29 -12.63 16.50
CA ARG A 54 -1.92 -13.17 15.28
C ARG A 54 -2.81 -12.13 14.62
N MET A 55 -2.95 -12.26 13.32
CA MET A 55 -3.82 -11.43 12.50
C MET A 55 -5.22 -12.05 12.47
N THR A 56 -6.21 -11.19 12.30
CA THR A 56 -7.61 -11.56 12.05
C THR A 56 -7.87 -11.64 10.55
N ASP A 57 -8.91 -12.37 10.16
CA ASP A 57 -9.31 -12.50 8.74
C ASP A 57 -9.56 -11.13 8.08
N ASP A 58 -10.12 -10.17 8.83
CA ASP A 58 -10.33 -8.81 8.33
C ASP A 58 -9.01 -8.04 8.13
N GLU A 59 -8.00 -8.25 8.97
CA GLU A 59 -6.67 -7.64 8.82
C GLU A 59 -5.90 -8.23 7.64
N ASP A 60 -5.99 -9.56 7.45
CA ASP A 60 -5.41 -10.25 6.29
C ASP A 60 -6.08 -9.77 5.00
N GLN A 61 -7.42 -9.74 4.97
CA GLN A 61 -8.15 -9.21 3.82
C GLN A 61 -7.81 -7.73 3.53
N MET A 62 -7.58 -6.90 4.55
CA MET A 62 -7.20 -5.50 4.38
C MET A 62 -5.87 -5.37 3.67
N ARG A 63 -4.89 -6.15 4.13
CA ARG A 63 -3.56 -6.23 3.54
C ARG A 63 -3.64 -6.72 2.10
N ASP A 64 -4.34 -7.81 1.86
CA ASP A 64 -4.51 -8.36 0.51
C ASP A 64 -5.07 -7.35 -0.49
N ARG A 65 -6.02 -6.52 -0.05
CA ARG A 65 -6.57 -5.44 -0.87
C ARG A 65 -5.63 -4.24 -1.00
N ALA A 66 -4.85 -3.92 0.04
CA ALA A 66 -3.86 -2.86 0.03
C ALA A 66 -2.78 -3.08 -1.04
N TRP A 67 -2.42 -4.34 -1.31
CA TRP A 67 -1.42 -4.73 -2.31
C TRP A 67 -1.60 -3.99 -3.64
N ARG A 68 -2.83 -3.97 -4.16
CA ARG A 68 -3.12 -3.37 -5.47
C ARG A 68 -2.86 -1.86 -5.52
N PHE A 69 -3.00 -1.14 -4.41
CA PHE A 69 -2.75 0.29 -4.34
C PHE A 69 -1.26 0.61 -4.13
N VAL A 70 -0.59 -0.19 -3.30
CA VAL A 70 0.83 -0.03 -2.96
C VAL A 70 1.73 -0.33 -4.13
N MET A 71 1.43 -1.39 -4.88
CA MET A 71 2.18 -1.74 -6.09
C MET A 71 2.09 -0.62 -7.13
N PRO A 72 3.07 -0.48 -8.04
CA PRO A 72 2.99 0.50 -9.11
C PRO A 72 1.76 0.24 -10.00
N GLY A 73 1.09 1.31 -10.42
CA GLY A 73 -0.12 1.23 -11.25
C GLY A 73 0.12 0.82 -12.70
N HIS A 74 1.39 0.67 -13.10
CA HIS A 74 1.82 0.43 -14.47
C HIS A 74 2.74 -0.81 -14.54
N GLU A 75 2.55 -1.61 -15.58
CA GLU A 75 3.11 -2.97 -15.74
C GLU A 75 4.61 -3.06 -16.06
N ARG A 76 5.28 -1.98 -16.52
CA ARG A 76 6.65 -2.12 -17.10
C ARG A 76 7.80 -1.73 -16.19
N SER A 77 7.54 -1.32 -14.96
CA SER A 77 8.62 -1.09 -14.01
C SER A 77 8.81 -2.29 -13.10
N PHE A 78 9.40 -3.38 -13.64
CA PHE A 78 9.71 -4.59 -12.89
C PHE A 78 10.47 -4.26 -11.60
N PHE A 79 11.48 -3.40 -11.69
CA PHE A 79 12.26 -2.96 -10.53
C PHE A 79 11.41 -2.19 -9.50
N GLN A 80 10.56 -1.25 -9.91
CA GLN A 80 9.66 -0.57 -8.96
C GLN A 80 8.63 -1.55 -8.36
N GLY A 81 8.21 -2.56 -9.11
CA GLY A 81 7.38 -3.65 -8.63
C GLY A 81 8.05 -4.41 -7.51
N GLU A 82 9.29 -4.87 -7.73
CA GLU A 82 10.07 -5.59 -6.71
C GLU A 82 10.35 -4.74 -5.48
N VAL A 83 10.77 -3.48 -5.65
CA VAL A 83 10.97 -2.54 -4.53
C VAL A 83 9.68 -2.34 -3.74
N SER A 84 8.55 -2.21 -4.43
CA SER A 84 7.23 -2.06 -3.79
C SER A 84 6.80 -3.33 -3.06
N ALA A 85 7.09 -4.51 -3.61
CA ALA A 85 6.80 -5.79 -2.96
C ALA A 85 7.62 -5.97 -1.68
N LEU A 86 8.91 -5.60 -1.71
CA LEU A 86 9.79 -5.61 -0.54
C LEU A 86 9.37 -4.57 0.51
N ALA A 87 8.95 -3.37 0.07
CA ALA A 87 8.41 -2.37 0.97
C ALA A 87 7.10 -2.84 1.62
N TYR A 88 6.22 -3.49 0.84
CA TYR A 88 4.97 -4.03 1.33
C TYR A 88 5.17 -5.16 2.35
N ALA A 89 6.20 -5.99 2.13
CA ALA A 89 6.65 -6.99 3.08
C ALA A 89 7.41 -6.41 4.28
N ARG A 90 7.51 -5.08 4.42
CA ARG A 90 8.27 -4.37 5.47
C ARG A 90 9.78 -4.64 5.48
N ILE A 91 10.32 -5.22 4.41
CA ILE A 91 11.74 -5.51 4.26
C ILE A 91 12.49 -4.22 3.94
N LEU A 92 11.95 -3.44 3.00
CA LEU A 92 12.42 -2.10 2.67
C LEU A 92 11.49 -1.04 3.28
N PRO A 93 11.98 0.19 3.51
CA PRO A 93 11.11 1.28 3.90
C PRO A 93 10.23 1.76 2.72
N VAL A 94 9.02 2.25 2.99
CA VAL A 94 8.10 2.84 2.00
C VAL A 94 8.73 3.97 1.20
N GLN A 95 9.70 4.70 1.80
CA GLN A 95 10.43 5.78 1.12
C GLN A 95 11.32 5.28 -0.02
N ALA A 96 11.55 3.96 -0.13
CA ALA A 96 12.26 3.37 -1.27
C ALA A 96 11.40 3.36 -2.55
N GLN A 97 10.07 3.50 -2.43
CA GLN A 97 9.19 3.56 -3.60
C GLN A 97 9.38 4.84 -4.40
N SER A 98 9.22 4.75 -5.73
CA SER A 98 9.22 5.94 -6.58
C SER A 98 8.01 6.83 -6.28
N ASN A 99 8.30 8.12 -6.13
CA ASN A 99 7.34 9.20 -5.99
C ASN A 99 7.41 10.17 -7.20
N GLN A 100 7.92 9.70 -8.34
CA GLN A 100 7.98 10.50 -9.56
C GLN A 100 6.66 10.40 -10.34
N VAL A 101 5.89 11.49 -10.30
CA VAL A 101 4.59 11.63 -10.96
C VAL A 101 4.68 11.38 -12.48
N ALA A 102 5.82 11.74 -13.10
CA ALA A 102 6.06 11.55 -14.53
C ALA A 102 6.23 10.08 -14.95
N ASP A 103 6.51 9.16 -14.02
CA ASP A 103 6.78 7.75 -14.34
C ASP A 103 5.60 7.11 -15.09
N TYR A 104 4.36 7.38 -14.66
CA TYR A 104 3.17 6.84 -15.31
C TYR A 104 2.99 7.38 -16.74
N HIS A 105 3.26 8.67 -16.97
CA HIS A 105 3.20 9.25 -18.31
C HIS A 105 4.26 8.63 -19.23
N ASN A 106 5.52 8.57 -18.76
CA ASN A 106 6.63 7.99 -19.53
C ASN A 106 6.37 6.53 -19.89
N ALA A 107 5.81 5.78 -18.94
CA ALA A 107 5.31 4.43 -19.15
C ALA A 107 4.22 4.33 -20.23
N LEU A 108 3.26 5.24 -20.18
CA LEU A 108 2.16 5.29 -21.14
C LEU A 108 2.65 5.66 -22.54
N VAL A 109 3.61 6.59 -22.68
CA VAL A 109 4.15 7.05 -23.98
C VAL A 109 5.16 6.05 -24.57
N SER A 110 6.03 5.46 -23.75
CA SER A 110 6.95 4.39 -24.18
C SER A 110 6.24 3.06 -24.52
N GLY A 111 4.96 2.97 -24.19
CA GLY A 111 4.06 1.89 -24.59
C GLY A 111 3.98 1.70 -26.11
N SER A 112 3.94 0.44 -26.55
CA SER A 112 3.61 0.06 -27.92
C SER A 112 2.09 0.18 -28.12
N PHE A 113 1.57 1.39 -28.03
CA PHE A 113 0.16 1.69 -28.25
C PHE A 113 -0.07 1.96 -29.73
N ALA A 114 -1.08 1.30 -30.31
CA ALA A 114 -1.38 1.39 -31.74
C ALA A 114 -1.92 2.79 -32.14
N SER A 115 -2.48 3.55 -31.21
CA SER A 115 -3.08 4.87 -31.48
C SER A 115 -3.14 5.78 -30.24
N GLN A 116 -3.38 7.07 -30.46
CA GLN A 116 -3.61 8.03 -29.37
C GLN A 116 -4.83 7.68 -28.53
N ALA A 117 -5.91 7.28 -29.17
CA ALA A 117 -7.13 6.84 -28.49
C ALA A 117 -6.85 5.69 -27.51
N SER A 118 -5.94 4.76 -27.83
CA SER A 118 -5.59 3.65 -26.93
C SER A 118 -4.84 4.10 -25.67
N ARG A 119 -4.04 5.18 -25.73
CA ARG A 119 -3.37 5.75 -24.55
C ARG A 119 -4.38 6.40 -23.59
N TYR A 120 -5.31 7.19 -24.13
CA TYR A 120 -6.40 7.77 -23.34
C TYR A 120 -7.35 6.71 -22.77
N ALA A 121 -7.66 5.68 -23.55
CA ALA A 121 -8.47 4.56 -23.08
C ALA A 121 -7.80 3.85 -21.89
N ARG A 122 -6.49 3.58 -21.99
CA ARG A 122 -5.75 2.96 -20.89
C ARG A 122 -5.75 3.83 -19.63
N LEU A 123 -5.51 5.13 -19.75
CA LEU A 123 -5.60 6.07 -18.63
C LEU A 123 -6.99 6.05 -17.97
N ALA A 124 -8.06 6.05 -18.77
CA ALA A 124 -9.43 5.99 -18.25
C ALA A 124 -9.73 4.64 -17.56
N GLU A 125 -9.25 3.54 -18.12
CA GLU A 125 -9.38 2.19 -17.56
C GLU A 125 -8.66 2.04 -16.23
N ASP A 126 -7.40 2.50 -16.15
CA ASP A 126 -6.60 2.45 -14.92
C ASP A 126 -7.27 3.27 -13.80
N ALA A 127 -7.72 4.49 -14.10
CA ALA A 127 -8.43 5.34 -13.14
C ALA A 127 -9.74 4.69 -12.65
N ASN A 128 -10.51 4.08 -13.55
CA ASN A 128 -11.75 3.40 -13.19
C ASN A 128 -11.49 2.10 -12.40
N ALA A 129 -10.46 1.34 -12.75
CA ALA A 129 -10.09 0.12 -12.03
C ALA A 129 -9.71 0.43 -10.59
N ASP A 130 -8.90 1.47 -10.37
CA ASP A 130 -8.53 1.89 -9.02
C ASP A 130 -9.75 2.39 -8.23
N ARG A 131 -10.64 3.17 -8.87
CA ARG A 131 -11.87 3.68 -8.25
C ARG A 131 -12.75 2.55 -7.72
N LEU A 132 -12.94 1.49 -8.50
CA LEU A 132 -13.80 0.35 -8.14
C LEU A 132 -13.29 -0.42 -6.90
N LEU A 133 -12.00 -0.34 -6.61
CA LEU A 133 -11.38 -1.07 -5.50
C LEU A 133 -11.36 -0.27 -4.19
N ILE A 134 -11.55 1.05 -4.23
CA ILE A 134 -11.50 1.90 -3.03
C ILE A 134 -12.62 1.56 -2.05
N ALA A 135 -13.87 1.44 -2.53
CA ALA A 135 -15.00 1.20 -1.63
C ALA A 135 -14.90 -0.14 -0.87
N PRO A 136 -14.56 -1.28 -1.53
CA PRO A 136 -14.30 -2.53 -0.83
C PRO A 136 -13.16 -2.45 0.20
N PHE A 137 -12.05 -1.78 -0.13
CA PHE A 137 -10.95 -1.58 0.80
C PHE A 137 -11.39 -0.76 2.02
N ARG A 138 -12.05 0.38 1.80
CA ARG A 138 -12.56 1.27 2.86
C ARG A 138 -13.52 0.54 3.81
N ALA A 139 -14.42 -0.29 3.28
CA ALA A 139 -15.38 -1.04 4.08
C ALA A 139 -14.68 -2.05 5.01
N ASN A 140 -13.67 -2.77 4.51
CA ASN A 140 -12.90 -3.70 5.32
C ASN A 140 -11.95 -2.98 6.30
N ALA A 141 -11.28 -1.90 5.90
CA ALA A 141 -10.48 -1.05 6.79
C ALA A 141 -11.31 -0.49 7.96
N THR A 142 -12.57 -0.11 7.72
CA THR A 142 -13.48 0.34 8.80
C THR A 142 -13.71 -0.75 9.86
N ARG A 143 -13.83 -2.01 9.44
CA ARG A 143 -13.97 -3.14 10.38
C ARG A 143 -12.70 -3.35 11.19
N VAL A 144 -11.53 -3.32 10.53
CA VAL A 144 -10.23 -3.40 11.23
C VAL A 144 -10.08 -2.29 12.26
N VAL A 145 -10.38 -1.03 11.91
CA VAL A 145 -10.30 0.08 12.87
C VAL A 145 -11.28 -0.11 14.04
N SER A 146 -12.47 -0.67 13.81
CA SER A 146 -13.40 -1.00 14.90
C SER A 146 -12.87 -2.12 15.83
N ALA A 147 -12.16 -3.10 15.27
CA ALA A 147 -11.48 -4.14 16.03
C ALA A 147 -10.30 -3.56 16.81
N ASP A 148 -9.54 -2.64 16.23
CA ASP A 148 -8.43 -1.91 16.88
C ASP A 148 -8.94 -1.12 18.10
N ARG A 149 -10.06 -0.40 17.97
CA ARG A 149 -10.70 0.28 19.12
C ARG A 149 -11.04 -0.67 20.26
N THR A 150 -11.61 -1.82 19.91
CA THR A 150 -11.97 -2.85 20.89
C THR A 150 -10.71 -3.44 21.53
N ARG A 151 -9.67 -3.68 20.74
CA ARG A 151 -8.37 -4.20 21.19
C ARG A 151 -7.74 -3.30 22.24
N LEU A 152 -7.62 -2.00 21.98
CA LEU A 152 -7.03 -1.06 22.95
C LEU A 152 -7.90 -0.92 24.19
N ARG A 153 -9.22 -0.80 24.04
CA ARG A 153 -10.14 -0.71 25.18
C ARG A 153 -10.03 -1.92 26.12
N VAL A 154 -9.94 -3.14 25.56
CA VAL A 154 -9.82 -4.37 26.35
C VAL A 154 -8.42 -4.49 26.96
N ALA A 155 -7.37 -4.14 26.21
CA ALA A 155 -6.00 -4.18 26.71
C ALA A 155 -5.77 -3.21 27.89
N GLU A 156 -6.42 -2.04 27.88
CA GLU A 156 -6.31 -1.03 28.95
C GLU A 156 -7.26 -1.30 30.12
N GLY A 157 -8.49 -1.73 29.83
CA GLY A 157 -9.59 -1.72 30.81
C GLY A 157 -9.85 -3.06 31.51
N SER A 158 -9.31 -4.17 31.02
CA SER A 158 -9.58 -5.49 31.59
C SER A 158 -8.54 -5.88 32.65
N SER A 159 -9.00 -6.18 33.87
CA SER A 159 -8.14 -6.72 34.94
C SER A 159 -7.62 -8.13 34.65
N LEU A 160 -8.20 -8.82 33.66
CA LEU A 160 -7.79 -10.16 33.25
C LEU A 160 -6.71 -10.15 32.16
N VAL A 161 -6.43 -8.99 31.56
CA VAL A 161 -5.40 -8.85 30.53
C VAL A 161 -4.10 -8.40 31.19
N PRO A 162 -3.01 -9.18 31.07
CA PRO A 162 -1.73 -8.78 31.61
C PRO A 162 -1.20 -7.49 30.96
N PRO A 163 -0.58 -6.56 31.71
CA PRO A 163 -0.10 -5.28 31.17
C PRO A 163 0.85 -5.42 29.99
N GLU A 164 1.67 -6.48 29.95
CA GLU A 164 2.59 -6.77 28.85
C GLU A 164 1.91 -7.05 27.50
N LYS A 165 0.59 -7.25 27.49
CA LYS A 165 -0.20 -7.40 26.25
C LYS A 165 -0.51 -6.06 25.59
N TYR A 166 -0.30 -4.93 26.28
CA TYR A 166 -0.59 -3.61 25.74
C TYR A 166 0.32 -3.24 24.57
N ASP A 167 1.65 -3.32 24.74
CA ASP A 167 2.62 -2.95 23.70
C ASP A 167 2.41 -3.68 22.36
N PRO A 168 2.28 -5.03 22.31
CA PRO A 168 2.00 -5.72 21.05
C PRO A 168 0.60 -5.45 20.50
N ALA A 169 -0.40 -5.15 21.35
CA ALA A 169 -1.72 -4.72 20.89
C ALA A 169 -1.65 -3.34 20.21
N PHE A 170 -0.97 -2.39 20.85
CA PHE A 170 -0.72 -1.06 20.33
C PHE A 170 0.09 -1.12 19.03
N ALA A 171 1.13 -1.94 18.97
CA ALA A 171 1.92 -2.13 17.76
C ALA A 171 1.07 -2.62 16.57
N ARG A 172 0.08 -3.50 16.80
CA ARG A 172 -0.82 -3.95 15.73
C ARG A 172 -1.69 -2.80 15.21
N VAL A 173 -2.19 -1.94 16.09
CA VAL A 173 -2.93 -0.73 15.71
C VAL A 173 -2.06 0.21 14.87
N VAL A 174 -0.80 0.41 15.25
CA VAL A 174 0.16 1.22 14.49
C VAL A 174 0.37 0.65 13.07
N GLU A 175 0.52 -0.66 12.93
CA GLU A 175 0.66 -1.30 11.61
C GLU A 175 -0.60 -1.13 10.75
N ASN A 176 -1.78 -1.36 11.32
CA ASN A 176 -3.04 -1.29 10.60
C ASN A 176 -3.33 0.15 10.15
N GLU A 177 -3.18 1.12 11.06
CA GLU A 177 -3.36 2.53 10.75
C GLU A 177 -2.32 3.03 9.74
N GLY A 178 -1.06 2.62 9.89
CA GLY A 178 0.04 2.96 8.98
C GLY A 178 -0.24 2.48 7.56
N LEU A 179 -0.72 1.25 7.40
CA LEU A 179 -1.08 0.72 6.08
C LEU A 179 -2.25 1.47 5.44
N ILE A 180 -3.29 1.83 6.21
CA ILE A 180 -4.42 2.60 5.69
C ILE A 180 -3.95 3.98 5.20
N LEU A 181 -3.09 4.65 5.97
CA LEU A 181 -2.52 5.94 5.60
C LEU A 181 -1.61 5.82 4.37
N TRP A 182 -0.81 4.76 4.27
CA TRP A 182 0.00 4.48 3.09
C TRP A 182 -0.86 4.26 1.85
N VAL A 183 -1.95 3.49 1.93
CA VAL A 183 -2.89 3.33 0.82
C VAL A 183 -3.50 4.67 0.40
N CYS A 184 -3.91 5.52 1.35
CA CYS A 184 -4.38 6.88 1.03
C CYS A 184 -3.31 7.70 0.29
N GLU A 185 -2.06 7.68 0.75
CA GLU A 185 -0.94 8.37 0.10
C GLU A 185 -0.71 7.85 -1.33
N ARG A 186 -0.68 6.52 -1.54
CA ARG A 186 -0.51 5.93 -2.87
C ARG A 186 -1.65 6.21 -3.82
N VAL A 187 -2.90 6.25 -3.34
CA VAL A 187 -4.06 6.65 -4.16
C VAL A 187 -3.93 8.11 -4.58
N ARG A 188 -3.53 9.02 -3.69
CA ARG A 188 -3.27 10.42 -4.04
C ARG A 188 -2.15 10.57 -5.06
N PHE A 189 -1.04 9.87 -4.87
CA PHE A 189 0.07 9.85 -5.83
C PHE A 189 -0.36 9.38 -7.22
N ARG A 190 -1.22 8.35 -7.30
CA ARG A 190 -1.78 7.87 -8.57
C ARG A 190 -2.67 8.90 -9.25
N ILE A 191 -3.55 9.56 -8.49
CA ILE A 191 -4.37 10.66 -9.00
C ILE A 191 -3.49 11.77 -9.61
N GLU A 192 -2.46 12.20 -8.89
CA GLU A 192 -1.50 13.20 -9.38
C GLU A 192 -0.79 12.73 -10.65
N SER A 193 -0.38 11.46 -10.70
CA SER A 193 0.24 10.82 -11.87
C SER A 193 -0.69 10.79 -13.09
N TYR A 194 -1.98 10.51 -12.87
CA TYR A 194 -3.00 10.50 -13.92
C TYR A 194 -3.31 11.90 -14.43
N ARG A 195 -3.39 12.90 -13.53
CA ARG A 195 -3.54 14.31 -13.90
C ARG A 195 -2.36 14.81 -14.73
N TYR A 196 -1.15 14.50 -14.30
CA TYR A 196 0.07 14.82 -15.05
C TYR A 196 0.07 14.17 -16.44
N ALA A 197 -0.25 12.88 -16.52
CA ALA A 197 -0.30 12.17 -17.79
C ALA A 197 -1.37 12.75 -18.72
N LEU A 198 -2.57 13.04 -18.22
CA LEU A 198 -3.62 13.66 -19.02
C LEU A 198 -3.19 15.00 -19.60
N ALA A 199 -2.59 15.87 -18.77
CA ALA A 199 -2.15 17.19 -19.20
C ALA A 199 -1.09 17.10 -20.31
N ASN A 200 -0.09 16.24 -20.17
CA ASN A 200 0.96 16.08 -21.17
C ASN A 200 0.46 15.40 -22.45
N LEU A 201 -0.41 14.38 -22.34
CA LEU A 201 -1.02 13.75 -23.51
C LEU A 201 -1.84 14.75 -24.34
N VAL A 202 -2.58 15.66 -23.69
CA VAL A 202 -3.38 16.67 -24.40
C VAL A 202 -2.49 17.66 -25.15
N VAL A 203 -1.32 18.00 -24.60
CA VAL A 203 -0.34 18.86 -25.28
C VAL A 203 0.30 18.15 -26.47
N GLU A 204 0.76 16.91 -26.27
CA GLU A 204 1.44 16.14 -27.31
C GLU A 204 0.48 15.74 -28.44
N MET A 205 -0.70 15.24 -28.06
CA MET A 205 -1.59 14.47 -28.91
C MET A 205 -3.06 14.78 -28.55
N PRO A 206 -3.58 15.97 -28.93
CA PRO A 206 -4.94 16.39 -28.62
C PRO A 206 -6.00 15.42 -29.18
N SER A 207 -6.97 15.01 -28.37
CA SER A 207 -8.08 14.15 -28.82
C SER A 207 -9.31 14.26 -27.91
N HIS A 208 -10.50 13.95 -28.44
CA HIS A 208 -11.76 14.01 -27.69
C HIS A 208 -11.84 12.94 -26.57
N GLU A 209 -11.09 11.86 -26.70
CA GLU A 209 -10.98 10.77 -25.73
C GLU A 209 -10.44 11.25 -24.38
N ALA A 210 -9.73 12.38 -24.34
CA ALA A 210 -9.31 13.06 -23.12
C ALA A 210 -10.49 13.32 -22.16
N ILE A 211 -11.68 13.60 -22.68
CA ILE A 211 -12.89 13.85 -21.86
C ILE A 211 -13.27 12.61 -21.04
N ARG A 212 -13.13 11.41 -21.61
CA ARG A 212 -13.42 10.15 -20.89
C ARG A 212 -12.40 9.92 -19.78
N ALA A 213 -11.12 10.13 -20.07
CA ALA A 213 -10.05 10.02 -19.09
C ALA A 213 -10.24 11.01 -17.93
N GLU A 214 -10.48 12.28 -18.24
CA GLU A 214 -10.78 13.35 -17.28
C GLU A 214 -11.91 12.95 -16.31
N ARG A 215 -13.04 12.48 -16.86
CA ARG A 215 -14.19 12.02 -16.05
C ARG A 215 -13.83 10.83 -15.16
N GLY A 216 -13.01 9.90 -15.65
CA GLY A 216 -12.52 8.77 -14.87
C GLY A 216 -11.68 9.22 -13.66
N ILE A 217 -10.78 10.18 -13.88
CA ILE A 217 -9.93 10.76 -12.82
C ILE A 217 -10.77 11.53 -11.80
N MET A 218 -11.70 12.37 -12.25
CA MET A 218 -12.61 13.09 -11.34
C MET A 218 -13.44 12.14 -10.47
N ALA A 219 -13.91 11.02 -11.04
CA ALA A 219 -14.66 10.02 -10.28
C ALA A 219 -13.77 9.27 -9.27
N LEU A 220 -12.51 9.01 -9.62
CA LEU A 220 -11.52 8.43 -8.69
C LEU A 220 -11.22 9.38 -7.53
N GLU A 221 -11.01 10.68 -7.82
CA GLU A 221 -10.78 11.72 -6.82
C GLU A 221 -11.93 11.79 -5.80
N ALA A 222 -13.18 11.80 -6.29
CA ALA A 222 -14.34 11.82 -5.43
C ALA A 222 -14.42 10.60 -4.50
N GLU A 223 -14.08 9.41 -5.00
CA GLU A 223 -14.08 8.17 -4.22
C GLU A 223 -12.91 8.09 -3.21
N ALA A 224 -11.78 8.74 -3.50
CA ALA A 224 -10.60 8.78 -2.63
C ALA A 224 -10.80 9.65 -1.37
N VAL A 225 -11.62 10.70 -1.45
CA VAL A 225 -11.89 11.60 -0.32
C VAL A 225 -12.34 10.86 0.96
N PRO A 226 -13.38 10.02 0.95
CA PRO A 226 -13.82 9.29 2.15
C PRO A 226 -12.80 8.26 2.65
N LEU A 227 -11.93 7.71 1.80
CA LEU A 227 -10.84 6.81 2.23
C LEU A 227 -9.85 7.55 3.13
N CYS A 228 -9.39 8.73 2.69
CA CYS A 228 -8.43 9.55 3.42
C CYS A 228 -9.04 10.28 4.64
N LYS A 229 -10.35 10.14 4.88
CA LYS A 229 -11.07 10.70 6.03
C LYS A 229 -11.63 9.61 6.95
N LEU A 230 -11.14 8.38 6.83
CA LEU A 230 -11.52 7.31 7.76
C LEU A 230 -11.24 7.76 9.20
N PRO A 231 -12.17 7.51 10.14
CA PRO A 231 -11.95 7.86 11.54
C PRO A 231 -10.99 6.83 12.14
N LEU A 232 -9.68 7.09 12.05
CA LEU A 232 -8.62 6.23 12.58
C LEU A 232 -8.50 6.35 14.11
N ILE A 233 -7.55 5.62 14.73
CA ILE A 233 -7.25 5.75 16.16
C ILE A 233 -6.43 7.02 16.42
N GLY A 234 -5.58 7.41 15.47
CA GLY A 234 -4.78 8.63 15.53
C GLY A 234 -3.41 8.44 16.17
N VAL A 235 -2.83 7.24 16.06
CA VAL A 235 -1.53 6.90 16.68
C VAL A 235 -0.36 7.69 16.09
N PHE A 236 -0.52 8.28 14.91
CA PHE A 236 0.48 9.16 14.28
C PHE A 236 0.21 10.66 14.50
N GLY A 237 -0.73 11.03 15.37
CA GLY A 237 -1.01 12.44 15.69
C GLY A 237 -1.70 13.22 14.56
N GLY A 238 -2.16 12.55 13.50
CA GLY A 238 -2.79 13.18 12.34
C GLY A 238 -4.04 12.41 11.88
N GLY A 239 -5.21 12.88 12.31
CA GLY A 239 -6.49 12.41 11.80
C GLY A 239 -7.54 13.50 11.92
N ALA A 240 -7.93 14.09 10.79
CA ALA A 240 -9.07 14.99 10.70
C ALA A 240 -10.35 14.25 11.15
N GLY A 241 -10.85 14.56 12.34
CA GLY A 241 -12.12 14.04 12.85
C GLY A 241 -12.01 13.68 14.32
N GLY A 242 -12.41 14.61 15.19
CA GLY A 242 -12.13 14.57 16.62
C GLY A 242 -12.62 13.30 17.33
N ALA A 243 -11.68 12.65 17.99
CA ALA A 243 -11.88 12.01 19.28
C ALA A 243 -10.68 12.41 20.14
N LYS A 244 -10.96 12.85 21.37
CA LYS A 244 -9.96 13.36 22.32
C LYS A 244 -8.78 12.39 22.40
N SER A 245 -7.59 12.96 22.27
CA SER A 245 -6.31 12.34 22.56
C SER A 245 -6.41 11.45 23.80
N ALA A 246 -5.96 10.20 23.67
CA ALA A 246 -5.63 9.40 24.84
C ALA A 246 -4.68 10.23 25.74
N PRO A 247 -4.78 10.10 27.08
CA PRO A 247 -3.96 10.88 27.98
C PRO A 247 -2.49 10.64 27.66
N ASP A 248 -1.75 11.75 27.58
CA ASP A 248 -0.29 11.79 27.48
C ASP A 248 0.31 11.02 28.67
N GLN A 249 0.51 9.72 28.47
CA GLN A 249 1.28 8.89 29.38
C GLN A 249 2.75 8.99 28.96
N GLY A 250 3.39 10.04 29.47
CA GLY A 250 4.83 10.08 29.77
C GLY A 250 5.78 9.88 28.59
N GLY A 251 6.30 10.97 28.04
CA GLY A 251 7.59 10.98 27.32
C GLY A 251 7.67 10.04 26.11
N GLY A 252 6.53 9.77 25.45
CA GLY A 252 6.43 8.82 24.36
C GLY A 252 7.28 9.22 23.15
N LYS A 253 8.21 8.34 22.75
CA LYS A 253 8.92 8.44 21.48
C LYS A 253 7.89 8.59 20.34
N ALA A 254 8.18 9.49 19.38
CA ALA A 254 7.34 9.64 18.19
C ALA A 254 7.10 8.26 17.54
N VAL A 255 5.83 7.91 17.30
CA VAL A 255 5.46 6.65 16.66
C VAL A 255 5.89 6.72 15.19
N VAL A 256 6.80 5.83 14.79
CA VAL A 256 7.35 5.78 13.44
C VAL A 256 6.77 4.58 12.71
N TYR A 257 6.19 4.83 11.54
CA TYR A 257 5.85 3.82 10.54
C TYR A 257 6.60 4.16 9.26
N LYS A 258 7.48 3.26 8.84
CA LYS A 258 8.35 3.46 7.68
C LYS A 258 8.19 2.34 6.66
N GLY A 259 7.21 1.45 6.82
CA GLY A 259 6.97 0.32 5.92
C GLY A 259 7.05 -0.95 6.71
#